data_AF-A0A510JP71-F1
#
_entry.id   AF-A0A510JP71-F1
#
_cell.length_a   1.000
_cell.length_b   1.000
_cell.length_c   1.000
_cell.angle_alpha   90.00
_cell.angle_beta   90.00
_cell.angle_gamma   90.00
#
_symmetry.space_group_name_H-M   'P 1'
#
loop_
_entity.id
_entity.type
_entity.pdbx_description
1 polymer ?
#
loop_
_entity_poly.entity_id
_entity_poly.type
_entity_poly.pdbx_seq_one_letter_code
_entity_poly.pdbx_strand_id
1 'polypeptide(L)'
;MKKLLLIAMLCLTFTIPAKADFWKKLKNAVTGTGSSSSSSNSSGKTGGTRGYLITDEYGSKIIVNPFDKNDYQYEKDIYSRERNAIYKHRDLQGTATKVNYIECRIIPGGFLYAIGRRSFYGYVEFPVYEIIDFIDKEYVLGCFSRDKSGKEKEISSDVYLDHKLAMYIWDNQLTVTTLAMKNGKAENGNFAWFDSTNPEAEIYINGKKFN
;
A
#
# COMPACT_ATOMS: atom_id res chain seq x y z
N MET A 1 -48.09 19.27 -13.66
CA MET A 1 -48.69 18.75 -12.41
C MET A 1 -49.85 17.78 -12.70
N LYS A 2 -49.58 16.61 -13.31
CA LYS A 2 -50.58 15.52 -13.46
C LYS A 2 -49.99 14.10 -13.37
N LYS A 3 -48.67 13.94 -13.20
CA LYS A 3 -48.02 12.61 -13.07
C LYS A 3 -47.49 12.28 -11.67
N LEU A 4 -47.37 13.26 -10.76
CA LEU A 4 -46.98 13.01 -9.36
C LEU A 4 -48.15 12.57 -8.45
N LEU A 5 -49.40 12.78 -8.88
CA LEU A 5 -50.59 12.50 -8.06
C LEU A 5 -51.06 11.04 -8.08
N LEU A 6 -50.54 10.20 -8.99
CA LEU A 6 -50.94 8.80 -9.11
C LEU A 6 -50.11 7.83 -8.25
N ILE A 7 -48.92 8.24 -7.80
CA ILE A 7 -48.04 7.39 -6.99
C ILE A 7 -48.34 7.55 -5.48
N ALA A 8 -48.88 8.70 -5.05
CA ALA A 8 -49.17 8.97 -3.65
C ALA A 8 -50.51 8.38 -3.15
N MET A 9 -51.44 8.00 -4.05
CA MET A 9 -52.77 7.51 -3.67
C MET A 9 -52.89 5.97 -3.57
N LEU A 10 -51.83 5.21 -3.87
CA LEU A 10 -51.86 3.73 -3.73
C LEU A 10 -51.22 3.21 -2.43
N CYS A 11 -50.85 4.10 -1.50
CA CYS A 11 -50.22 3.72 -0.23
C CYS A 11 -51.17 3.73 0.98
N LEU A 12 -52.49 3.88 0.78
CA LEU A 12 -53.46 4.05 1.87
C LEU A 12 -54.41 2.88 2.11
N THR A 13 -54.12 1.69 1.58
CA THR A 13 -54.83 0.47 1.94
C THR A 13 -53.81 -0.65 2.12
N PHE A 14 -53.95 -1.45 3.18
CA PHE A 14 -53.09 -2.56 3.64
C PHE A 14 -52.05 -2.21 4.72
N THR A 15 -52.53 -2.02 5.95
CA THR A 15 -51.75 -2.34 7.15
C THR A 15 -51.68 -3.86 7.29
N ILE A 16 -50.63 -4.48 6.76
CA ILE A 16 -50.23 -5.85 7.07
C ILE A 16 -48.82 -5.77 7.69
N PRO A 17 -48.50 -6.49 8.78
CA PRO A 17 -47.15 -6.54 9.30
C PRO A 17 -46.28 -7.34 8.33
N ALA A 18 -45.70 -6.65 7.34
CA ALA A 18 -44.82 -7.28 6.36
C ALA A 18 -43.47 -7.59 7.02
N LYS A 19 -43.08 -8.88 7.01
CA LYS A 19 -41.77 -9.36 7.47
C LYS A 19 -40.65 -8.60 6.74
N ALA A 20 -39.52 -8.39 7.43
CA ALA A 20 -38.38 -7.57 7.01
C ALA A 20 -37.86 -7.82 5.57
N ASP A 21 -38.09 -8.99 5.00
CA ASP A 21 -37.76 -9.33 3.62
C ASP A 21 -38.52 -8.52 2.56
N PHE A 22 -39.73 -8.05 2.85
CA PHE A 22 -40.51 -7.23 1.92
C PHE A 22 -39.86 -5.86 1.69
N TRP A 23 -39.39 -5.21 2.77
CA TRP A 23 -38.69 -3.93 2.71
C TRP A 23 -37.34 -4.02 1.99
N LYS A 24 -36.62 -5.14 2.16
CA LYS A 24 -35.35 -5.39 1.46
C LYS A 24 -35.55 -5.54 -0.05
N LYS A 25 -36.63 -6.21 -0.47
CA LYS A 25 -37.00 -6.36 -1.89
C LYS A 25 -37.51 -5.06 -2.50
N LEU A 26 -38.33 -4.28 -1.78
CA LEU A 26 -38.79 -2.97 -2.23
C LEU A 26 -37.62 -1.99 -2.41
N LYS A 27 -36.67 -1.96 -1.46
CA LYS A 27 -35.47 -1.13 -1.55
C LYS A 27 -34.66 -1.47 -2.81
N ASN A 28 -34.45 -2.75 -3.09
CA ASN A 28 -33.72 -3.19 -4.28
C ASN A 28 -34.48 -2.91 -5.59
N ALA A 29 -35.82 -2.90 -5.57
CA ALA A 29 -36.64 -2.55 -6.72
C ALA A 29 -36.67 -1.03 -7.00
N VAL A 30 -36.59 -0.19 -5.95
CA VAL A 30 -36.52 1.28 -6.06
C VAL A 30 -35.11 1.75 -6.43
N THR A 31 -34.06 1.06 -5.98
CA THR A 31 -32.67 1.41 -6.29
C THR A 31 -32.08 0.56 -7.42
N GLY A 32 -32.91 0.18 -8.39
CA GLY A 32 -32.62 -0.82 -9.42
C GLY A 32 -31.18 -0.81 -9.98
N THR A 33 -30.58 -1.99 -9.96
CA THR A 33 -29.35 -2.34 -10.67
C THR A 33 -29.58 -2.32 -12.19
N GLY A 34 -28.83 -1.48 -12.92
CA GLY A 34 -28.30 -1.80 -14.26
C GLY A 34 -28.82 -1.04 -15.49
N SER A 35 -27.98 -0.08 -15.95
CA SER A 35 -27.61 0.28 -17.35
C SER A 35 -28.71 0.84 -18.28
N SER A 36 -28.58 1.92 -19.09
CA SER A 36 -27.50 2.81 -19.60
C SER A 36 -28.23 4.09 -20.09
N SER A 37 -27.73 5.33 -19.99
CA SER A 37 -26.74 5.90 -20.92
C SER A 37 -26.50 7.40 -20.60
N SER A 38 -25.21 7.76 -20.62
CA SER A 38 -24.59 9.06 -20.91
C SER A 38 -25.09 10.36 -20.24
N SER A 39 -24.34 10.81 -19.23
CA SER A 39 -23.73 12.15 -19.28
C SER A 39 -22.42 12.16 -18.50
N SER A 40 -21.43 12.79 -19.14
CA SER A 40 -20.01 12.85 -18.83
C SER A 40 -19.67 13.71 -17.61
N ASN A 41 -18.92 13.13 -16.67
CA ASN A 41 -17.69 13.64 -16.07
C ASN A 41 -17.49 13.02 -14.67
N SER A 42 -16.75 11.91 -14.61
CA SER A 42 -15.97 11.60 -13.41
C SER A 42 -14.72 10.83 -13.85
N SER A 43 -13.57 11.48 -13.64
CA SER A 43 -12.22 10.92 -13.73
C SER A 43 -12.16 9.45 -13.34
N GLY A 44 -11.68 8.62 -14.27
CA GLY A 44 -11.65 7.18 -14.16
C GLY A 44 -11.04 6.67 -12.86
N LYS A 45 -11.87 6.03 -12.04
CA LYS A 45 -11.42 4.93 -11.19
C LYS A 45 -11.18 3.73 -12.12
N THR A 46 -9.97 3.63 -12.67
CA THR A 46 -9.47 2.36 -13.20
C THR A 46 -9.07 1.49 -12.01
N GLY A 47 -9.57 0.25 -11.99
CA GLY A 47 -9.66 -0.59 -10.81
C GLY A 47 -8.35 -1.09 -10.25
N GLY A 48 -8.36 -1.33 -8.94
CA GLY A 48 -7.28 -1.96 -8.19
C GLY A 48 -6.38 -0.97 -7.44
N THR A 49 -5.61 -1.49 -6.49
CA THR A 49 -4.54 -0.75 -5.80
C THR A 49 -3.24 -0.73 -6.61
N ARG A 50 -3.26 -1.28 -7.83
CA ARG A 50 -2.05 -1.53 -8.62
C ARG A 50 -1.95 -0.57 -9.80
N GLY A 51 -0.72 -0.14 -10.08
CA GLY A 51 -0.40 0.66 -11.25
C GLY A 51 -0.77 -0.06 -12.53
N TYR A 52 -0.98 0.72 -13.58
CA TYR A 52 -1.37 0.19 -14.88
C TYR A 52 -0.52 0.83 -15.98
N LEU A 53 -0.17 0.01 -16.96
CA LEU A 53 0.63 0.40 -18.10
C LEU A 53 -0.22 1.16 -19.12
N ILE A 54 0.25 2.33 -19.55
CA ILE A 54 -0.28 3.06 -20.71
C ILE A 54 0.88 3.49 -21.61
N THR A 55 0.52 3.90 -22.82
CA THR A 55 1.43 4.60 -23.73
C THR A 55 1.09 6.09 -23.69
N ASP A 56 2.09 6.94 -23.45
CA ASP A 56 1.92 8.39 -23.49
C ASP A 56 1.80 8.93 -24.93
N GLU A 57 1.55 10.23 -25.07
CA GLU A 57 1.40 10.90 -26.37
C GLU A 57 2.66 10.86 -27.25
N TYR A 58 3.82 10.57 -26.66
CA TYR A 58 5.11 10.43 -27.34
C TYR A 58 5.46 8.97 -27.66
N GLY A 59 4.56 8.02 -27.39
CA GLY A 59 4.78 6.60 -27.62
C GLY A 59 5.58 5.89 -26.52
N SER A 60 5.88 6.56 -25.41
CA SER A 60 6.61 5.97 -24.29
C SER A 60 5.66 5.19 -23.39
N LYS A 61 6.12 4.03 -22.93
CA LYS A 61 5.41 3.19 -21.96
C LYS A 61 5.62 3.71 -20.53
N ILE A 62 4.52 4.02 -19.85
CA ILE A 62 4.52 4.50 -18.46
C ILE A 62 3.57 3.66 -17.60
N ILE A 63 3.97 3.45 -16.35
CA ILE A 63 3.15 2.87 -15.29
C ILE A 63 2.56 4.02 -14.48
N VAL A 64 1.24 4.13 -14.48
CA VAL A 64 0.51 5.21 -13.81
C VAL A 64 0.10 4.80 -12.40
N ASN A 65 0.24 5.71 -11.45
CA ASN A 65 -0.26 5.53 -10.09
C ASN A 65 -1.80 5.43 -10.11
N PRO A 66 -2.40 4.37 -9.55
CA PRO A 66 -3.85 4.19 -9.55
C PRO A 66 -4.60 5.22 -8.69
N PHE A 67 -3.90 5.95 -7.82
CA PHE A 67 -4.46 6.98 -6.94
C PHE A 67 -4.21 8.41 -7.44
N ASP A 68 -3.25 8.61 -8.35
CA ASP A 68 -2.94 9.92 -8.95
C ASP A 68 -2.45 9.75 -10.39
N LYS A 69 -3.31 10.06 -11.36
CA LYS A 69 -2.98 9.94 -12.79
C LYS A 69 -1.79 10.81 -13.25
N ASN A 70 -1.40 11.82 -12.46
CA ASN A 70 -0.27 12.69 -12.79
C ASN A 70 1.06 12.16 -12.23
N ASP A 71 1.02 11.14 -11.36
CA ASP A 71 2.19 10.47 -10.81
C ASP A 71 2.41 9.16 -11.59
N TYR A 72 3.54 9.06 -12.29
CA TYR A 72 3.86 7.92 -13.14
C TYR A 72 5.35 7.65 -13.17
N GLN A 73 5.71 6.45 -13.63
CA GLN A 73 7.10 6.05 -13.88
C GLN A 73 7.25 5.38 -15.24
N TYR A 74 8.43 5.52 -15.84
CA TYR A 74 8.69 4.89 -17.13
C TYR A 74 8.92 3.38 -16.95
N GLU A 75 8.29 2.57 -17.80
CA GLU A 75 8.46 1.11 -17.81
C GLU A 75 9.93 0.72 -18.01
N LYS A 76 10.67 1.46 -18.85
CA LYS A 76 12.09 1.23 -19.10
C LYS A 76 12.97 1.24 -17.84
N ASP A 77 12.54 1.93 -16.78
CA ASP A 77 13.31 2.04 -15.54
C ASP A 77 13.26 0.75 -14.71
N ILE A 78 12.27 -0.12 -14.95
CA ILE A 78 12.06 -1.39 -14.25
C ILE A 78 13.32 -2.24 -14.29
N TYR A 79 13.93 -2.42 -15.46
CA TYR A 79 15.10 -3.30 -15.64
C TYR A 79 16.30 -2.90 -14.76
N SER A 80 16.54 -1.60 -14.62
CA SER A 80 17.64 -1.13 -13.77
C SER A 80 17.32 -1.31 -12.28
N ARG A 81 16.07 -1.05 -11.88
CA ARG A 81 15.58 -1.20 -10.50
C ARG A 81 15.56 -2.66 -10.06
N GLU A 82 15.11 -3.55 -10.93
CA GLU A 82 15.07 -4.99 -10.70
C GLU A 82 16.46 -5.55 -10.42
N ARG A 83 17.45 -5.22 -11.27
CA ARG A 83 18.84 -5.66 -11.06
C ARG A 83 19.39 -5.19 -9.71
N ASN A 84 19.16 -3.92 -9.37
CA ASN A 84 19.62 -3.38 -8.09
C ASN A 84 18.94 -4.07 -6.90
N ALA A 85 17.63 -4.35 -6.99
CA ALA A 85 16.90 -5.06 -5.96
C ALA A 85 17.42 -6.50 -5.79
N ILE A 86 17.70 -7.22 -6.89
CA ILE A 86 18.27 -8.58 -6.84
C ILE A 86 19.64 -8.57 -6.16
N TYR A 87 20.54 -7.65 -6.54
CA TYR A 87 21.87 -7.56 -5.92
C TYR A 87 21.77 -7.24 -4.43
N LYS A 88 20.98 -6.23 -4.06
CA LYS A 88 20.79 -5.86 -2.66
C LYS A 88 20.16 -6.99 -1.85
N HIS A 89 19.17 -7.72 -2.39
CA HIS A 89 18.58 -8.85 -1.69
C HIS A 89 19.61 -9.96 -1.39
N ARG A 90 20.47 -10.28 -2.37
CA ARG A 90 21.56 -11.26 -2.16
C ARG A 90 22.56 -10.78 -1.10
N ASP A 91 22.91 -9.50 -1.12
CA ASP A 91 23.85 -8.93 -0.15
C ASP A 91 23.25 -8.96 1.27
N LEU A 92 21.96 -8.60 1.41
CA LEU A 92 21.21 -8.72 2.67
C LEU A 92 21.20 -10.16 3.19
N GLN A 93 20.96 -11.15 2.33
CA GLN A 93 21.01 -12.56 2.71
C GLN A 93 22.40 -13.00 3.20
N GLY A 94 23.47 -12.48 2.59
CA GLY A 94 24.84 -12.85 2.92
C GLY A 94 25.44 -12.12 4.13
N THR A 95 24.98 -10.91 4.43
CA THR A 95 25.65 -10.00 5.40
C THR A 95 24.77 -9.59 6.58
N ALA A 96 23.47 -9.90 6.55
CA ALA A 96 22.60 -9.49 7.64
C ALA A 96 22.83 -10.33 8.90
N THR A 97 23.04 -9.61 10.00
CA THR A 97 23.31 -10.17 11.33
C THR A 97 22.05 -10.14 12.18
N LYS A 98 21.88 -11.15 13.03
CA LYS A 98 20.71 -11.24 13.91
C LYS A 98 20.76 -10.14 14.97
N VAL A 99 19.63 -9.46 15.15
CA VAL A 99 19.42 -8.44 16.18
C VAL A 99 18.16 -8.75 16.97
N ASN A 100 18.14 -8.37 18.24
CA ASN A 100 17.02 -8.69 19.13
C ASN A 100 15.80 -7.84 18.79
N TYR A 101 16.02 -6.55 18.53
CA TYR A 101 14.97 -5.60 18.19
C TYR A 101 15.49 -4.53 17.24
N ILE A 102 14.64 -4.09 16.31
CA ILE A 102 14.81 -2.87 15.52
C ILE A 102 13.53 -2.07 15.61
N GLU A 103 13.64 -0.75 15.67
CA GLU A 103 12.53 0.17 15.47
C GLU A 103 12.98 1.39 14.66
N CYS A 104 12.17 1.74 13.67
CA CYS A 104 12.35 2.90 12.82
C CYS A 104 11.16 3.84 12.98
N ARG A 105 11.45 5.12 13.15
CA ARG A 105 10.46 6.20 13.18
C ARG A 105 10.31 6.78 11.79
N ILE A 106 9.07 6.87 11.32
CA ILE A 106 8.76 7.10 9.92
C ILE A 106 8.04 8.43 9.77
N ILE A 107 8.37 9.18 8.72
CA ILE A 107 7.66 10.40 8.37
C ILE A 107 6.30 10.00 7.78
N PRO A 108 5.17 10.43 8.39
CA PRO A 108 3.85 10.08 7.90
C PRO A 108 3.66 10.49 6.43
N GLY A 109 3.06 9.58 5.64
CA GLY A 109 2.76 9.82 4.22
C GLY A 109 3.94 9.68 3.26
N GLY A 110 5.13 10.18 3.62
CA GLY A 110 6.33 10.08 2.79
C GLY A 110 6.74 8.64 2.49
N PHE A 111 6.65 7.77 3.51
CA PHE A 111 7.00 6.35 3.39
C PHE A 111 6.09 5.58 2.43
N LEU A 112 4.79 5.87 2.43
CA LEU A 112 3.83 5.25 1.51
C LEU A 112 4.09 5.69 0.07
N TYR A 113 4.40 6.96 -0.15
CA TYR A 113 4.82 7.48 -1.45
C TYR A 113 6.11 6.79 -1.95
N ALA A 114 7.10 6.63 -1.06
CA ALA A 114 8.34 5.94 -1.40
C ALA A 114 8.09 4.47 -1.81
N ILE A 115 7.27 3.72 -1.06
CA ILE A 115 6.88 2.35 -1.42
C ILE A 115 6.17 2.32 -2.77
N GLY A 116 5.21 3.23 -3.00
CA GLY A 116 4.48 3.35 -4.26
C GLY A 116 5.44 3.47 -5.43
N ARG A 117 6.35 4.44 -5.39
CA ARG A 117 7.34 4.59 -6.47
C ARG A 117 8.32 3.41 -6.56
N ARG A 118 8.84 2.90 -5.45
CA ARG A 118 9.81 1.78 -5.51
C ARG A 118 9.19 0.49 -6.05
N SER A 119 7.87 0.33 -5.94
CA SER A 119 7.11 -0.82 -6.46
C SER A 119 6.43 -0.60 -7.80
N PHE A 120 6.67 0.54 -8.46
CA PHE A 120 5.91 0.93 -9.65
C PHE A 120 4.40 0.86 -9.38
N TYR A 121 4.00 1.38 -8.23
CA TYR A 121 2.65 1.39 -7.70
C TYR A 121 2.08 -0.03 -7.56
N GLY A 122 2.93 -0.97 -7.15
CA GLY A 122 2.60 -2.40 -7.05
C GLY A 122 2.45 -3.12 -8.39
N TYR A 123 2.85 -2.52 -9.52
CA TYR A 123 2.85 -3.18 -10.83
C TYR A 123 3.92 -4.25 -10.96
N VAL A 124 5.06 -4.08 -10.27
CA VAL A 124 6.20 -5.01 -10.34
C VAL A 124 6.52 -5.58 -8.96
N GLU A 125 6.83 -6.86 -8.94
CA GLU A 125 7.36 -7.57 -7.78
C GLU A 125 8.89 -7.54 -7.80
N PHE A 126 9.48 -7.00 -6.74
CA PHE A 126 10.91 -7.04 -6.48
C PHE A 126 11.17 -7.78 -5.17
N PRO A 127 12.31 -8.47 -5.04
CA PRO A 127 12.63 -9.24 -3.84
C PRO A 127 12.87 -8.34 -2.61
N VAL A 128 13.27 -7.09 -2.82
CA VAL A 128 13.43 -6.10 -1.77
C VAL A 128 13.16 -4.69 -2.28
N TYR A 129 12.57 -3.86 -1.42
CA TYR A 129 12.32 -2.44 -1.65
C TYR A 129 13.18 -1.62 -0.71
N GLU A 130 13.94 -0.71 -1.29
CA GLU A 130 14.83 0.19 -0.57
C GLU A 130 14.16 1.54 -0.37
N ILE A 131 13.95 1.91 0.89
CA ILE A 131 13.47 3.21 1.34
C ILE A 131 14.67 3.92 1.99
N ILE A 132 15.38 4.70 1.18
CA ILE A 132 16.54 5.47 1.63
C ILE A 132 16.15 6.91 1.89
N ASP A 133 16.87 7.53 2.82
CA ASP A 133 16.90 8.98 2.96
C ASP A 133 17.61 9.57 1.73
N PHE A 134 16.96 10.51 1.04
CA PHE A 134 17.57 11.25 -0.07
C PHE A 134 17.89 12.66 0.41
N ILE A 135 18.94 13.25 -0.18
CA ILE A 135 19.45 14.60 0.15
C ILE A 135 18.33 15.66 0.31
N ASP A 136 17.24 15.55 -0.46
CA ASP A 136 16.12 16.51 -0.43
C ASP A 136 14.80 15.96 0.15
N LYS A 137 14.75 14.67 0.54
CA LYS A 137 13.55 14.02 1.06
C LYS A 137 13.89 12.93 2.07
N GLU A 138 13.60 13.26 3.33
CA GLU A 138 13.61 12.30 4.43
C GLU A 138 12.28 11.54 4.47
N TYR A 139 12.34 10.22 4.57
CA TYR A 139 11.18 9.35 4.78
C TYR A 139 11.20 8.65 6.14
N VAL A 140 12.36 8.61 6.78
CA VAL A 140 12.64 7.88 8.02
C VAL A 140 13.40 8.83 8.93
N LEU A 141 12.81 9.18 10.08
CA LEU A 141 13.38 10.09 11.08
C LEU A 141 14.59 9.49 11.83
N GLY A 142 14.75 8.17 11.74
CA GLY A 142 15.82 7.45 12.42
C GLY A 142 15.43 6.02 12.77
N CYS A 143 16.44 5.17 12.87
CA CYS A 143 16.30 3.78 13.27
C CYS A 143 17.25 3.45 14.41
N PHE A 144 16.83 2.56 15.30
CA PHE A 144 17.71 2.01 16.33
C PHE A 144 17.54 0.50 16.44
N SER A 145 18.61 -0.15 16.88
CA SER A 145 18.63 -1.56 17.23
C SER A 145 18.83 -1.72 18.74
N ARG A 146 18.27 -2.79 19.31
CA ARG A 146 18.61 -3.24 20.68
C ARG A 146 19.19 -4.64 20.62
N ASP A 147 20.22 -4.86 21.43
CA ASP A 147 20.76 -6.20 21.67
C ASP A 147 19.96 -6.95 22.76
N LYS A 148 20.44 -8.13 23.16
CA LYS A 148 19.80 -8.94 24.21
C LYS A 148 19.89 -8.32 25.62
N SER A 149 20.88 -7.45 25.85
CA SER A 149 21.02 -6.71 27.12
C SER A 149 20.10 -5.50 27.21
N GLY A 150 19.44 -5.14 26.10
CA GLY A 150 18.59 -3.96 26.00
C GLY A 150 19.37 -2.69 25.63
N LYS A 151 20.67 -2.79 25.37
CA LYS A 151 21.48 -1.66 24.94
C LYS A 151 21.04 -1.20 23.55
N GLU A 152 20.69 0.08 23.45
CA GLU A 152 20.33 0.74 22.20
C GLU A 152 21.57 1.18 21.42
N LYS A 153 21.48 1.06 20.09
CA LYS A 153 22.44 1.59 19.14
C LYS A 153 21.67 2.15 17.94
N GLU A 154 21.89 3.42 17.63
CA GLU A 154 21.41 4.04 16.41
C GLU A 154 22.02 3.35 15.17
N ILE A 155 21.20 3.16 14.15
CA ILE A 155 21.58 2.58 12.86
C ILE A 155 21.09 3.50 11.73
N SER A 156 21.49 3.23 10.49
CA SER A 156 21.07 4.02 9.33
C SER A 156 19.55 4.14 9.23
N SER A 157 19.09 5.29 8.77
CA SER A 157 17.69 5.55 8.40
C SER A 157 17.25 4.82 7.13
N ASP A 158 18.16 4.14 6.41
CA ASP A 158 17.76 3.33 5.26
C ASP A 158 17.05 2.05 5.71
N VAL A 159 15.89 1.81 5.11
CA VAL A 159 14.99 0.70 5.45
C VAL A 159 14.78 -0.17 4.22
N TYR A 160 15.00 -1.48 4.40
CA TYR A 160 14.72 -2.50 3.39
C TYR A 160 13.50 -3.31 3.78
N LEU A 161 12.55 -3.47 2.86
CA LEU A 161 11.33 -4.25 3.06
C LEU A 161 11.25 -5.37 2.02
N ASP A 162 10.80 -6.56 2.43
CA ASP A 162 10.37 -7.57 1.46
C ASP A 162 9.07 -7.14 0.74
N HIS A 163 8.73 -7.89 -0.32
CA HIS A 163 7.55 -7.61 -1.13
C HIS A 163 6.22 -7.70 -0.39
N LYS A 164 6.01 -8.74 0.41
CA LYS A 164 4.74 -8.97 1.10
C LYS A 164 4.45 -7.80 2.05
N LEU A 165 5.45 -7.36 2.81
CA LEU A 165 5.31 -6.23 3.73
C LEU A 165 5.07 -4.91 2.98
N ALA A 166 5.86 -4.62 1.94
CA ALA A 166 5.69 -3.42 1.13
C ALA A 166 4.30 -3.35 0.50
N MET A 167 3.81 -4.46 -0.06
CA MET A 167 2.49 -4.53 -0.69
C MET A 167 1.36 -4.45 0.32
N TYR A 168 1.51 -5.00 1.52
CA TYR A 168 0.52 -4.81 2.56
C TYR A 168 0.34 -3.33 2.93
N ILE A 169 1.44 -2.59 3.07
CA ILE A 169 1.40 -1.15 3.35
C ILE A 169 0.76 -0.40 2.17
N TRP A 170 1.16 -0.72 0.94
CA TRP A 170 0.65 -0.10 -0.27
C TRP A 170 -0.83 -0.38 -0.50
N ASP A 171 -1.24 -1.65 -0.54
CA ASP A 171 -2.63 -2.02 -0.86
C ASP A 171 -3.63 -1.49 0.16
N ASN A 172 -3.23 -1.40 1.43
CA ASN A 172 -4.07 -0.88 2.50
C ASN A 172 -3.89 0.63 2.73
N GLN A 173 -3.04 1.30 1.93
CA GLN A 173 -2.75 2.73 2.02
C GLN A 173 -2.40 3.16 3.45
N LEU A 174 -1.56 2.36 4.13
CA LEU A 174 -1.27 2.56 5.54
C LEU A 174 -0.37 3.79 5.75
N THR A 175 -0.79 4.68 6.64
CA THR A 175 0.09 5.72 7.17
C THR A 175 0.97 5.11 8.25
N VAL A 176 2.19 4.74 7.90
CA VAL A 176 3.18 4.18 8.82
C VAL A 176 3.91 5.32 9.54
N THR A 177 3.92 5.28 10.87
CA THR A 177 4.69 6.18 11.74
C THR A 177 5.79 5.42 12.49
N THR A 178 5.63 4.12 12.65
CA THR A 178 6.62 3.25 13.29
C THR A 178 6.63 1.89 12.63
N LEU A 179 7.83 1.40 12.31
CA LEU A 179 8.05 0.04 11.86
C LEU A 179 9.04 -0.62 12.83
N ALA A 180 8.64 -1.74 13.43
CA ALA A 180 9.47 -2.44 14.41
C ALA A 180 9.53 -3.93 14.12
N MET A 181 10.61 -4.57 14.54
CA MET A 181 10.85 -5.99 14.33
C MET A 181 11.56 -6.59 15.53
N LYS A 182 11.04 -7.70 16.05
CA LYS A 182 11.75 -8.57 17.02
C LYS A 182 12.43 -9.72 16.29
N ASN A 183 13.55 -10.20 16.84
CA ASN A 183 14.34 -11.30 16.27
C ASN A 183 14.69 -11.07 14.79
N GLY A 184 14.95 -9.81 14.44
CA GLY A 184 15.17 -9.38 13.08
C GLY A 184 16.61 -9.57 12.61
N LYS A 185 16.88 -9.00 11.44
CA LYS A 185 18.23 -8.91 10.87
C LYS A 185 18.57 -7.46 10.52
N ALA A 186 19.84 -7.10 10.67
CA ALA A 186 20.40 -5.84 10.21
C ALA A 186 21.65 -6.09 9.35
N GLU A 187 21.68 -5.52 8.14
CA GLU A 187 22.83 -5.60 7.22
C GLU A 187 24.04 -4.93 7.87
N ASN A 188 25.13 -5.69 8.09
CA ASN A 188 26.35 -5.20 8.75
C ASN A 188 26.09 -4.46 10.08
N GLY A 189 24.97 -4.74 10.76
CA GLY A 189 24.55 -4.04 11.98
C GLY A 189 24.22 -2.55 11.80
N ASN A 190 23.98 -2.12 10.56
CA ASN A 190 23.80 -0.71 10.18
C ASN A 190 22.52 -0.43 9.39
N PHE A 191 21.94 -1.38 8.65
CA PHE A 191 20.71 -1.13 7.88
C PHE A 191 19.59 -2.06 8.31
N ALA A 192 18.39 -1.51 8.50
CA ALA A 192 17.23 -2.29 8.92
C ALA A 192 16.68 -3.10 7.75
N TRP A 193 16.56 -4.42 7.92
CA TRP A 193 15.93 -5.29 6.93
C TRP A 193 14.72 -6.02 7.51
N PHE A 194 13.54 -5.56 7.14
CA PHE A 194 12.26 -6.14 7.53
C PHE A 194 11.90 -7.24 6.54
N ASP A 195 12.31 -8.46 6.88
CA ASP A 195 12.01 -9.69 6.15
C ASP A 195 10.88 -10.45 6.83
N SER A 196 9.68 -10.29 6.32
CA SER A 196 8.47 -10.98 6.78
C SER A 196 8.41 -12.45 6.39
N THR A 197 9.35 -12.93 5.56
CA THR A 197 9.49 -14.36 5.26
C THR A 197 10.32 -15.09 6.31
N ASN A 198 11.04 -14.36 7.18
CA ASN A 198 11.77 -14.93 8.31
C ASN A 198 10.80 -15.39 9.40
N PRO A 199 10.67 -16.71 9.66
CA PRO A 199 9.69 -17.23 10.61
C PRO A 199 9.99 -16.88 12.08
N GLU A 200 11.23 -16.49 12.40
CA GLU A 200 11.60 -16.06 13.75
C GLU A 200 11.23 -14.61 14.02
N ALA A 201 11.07 -13.81 12.96
CA ALA A 201 10.86 -12.38 13.06
C ALA A 201 9.40 -12.06 13.36
N GLU A 202 9.18 -11.09 14.25
CA GLU A 202 7.86 -10.50 14.45
C GLU A 202 7.89 -9.04 14.04
N ILE A 203 7.14 -8.68 13.00
CA ILE A 203 7.09 -7.32 12.47
C ILE A 203 5.84 -6.62 13.01
N TYR A 204 5.98 -5.34 13.32
CA TYR A 204 4.94 -4.49 13.87
C TYR A 204 4.86 -3.19 13.08
N ILE A 205 3.66 -2.84 12.63
CA ILE A 205 3.35 -1.57 11.95
C ILE A 205 2.49 -0.76 12.92
N ASN A 206 3.00 0.40 13.35
CA ASN A 206 2.35 1.26 14.36
C ASN A 206 1.94 0.48 15.62
N GLY A 207 2.82 -0.42 16.09
CA GLY A 207 2.59 -1.28 17.26
C GLY A 207 1.65 -2.47 17.05
N LYS A 208 1.02 -2.61 15.87
CA LYS A 208 0.19 -3.77 15.52
C LYS A 208 1.02 -4.82 14.80
N LYS A 209 0.92 -6.07 15.25
CA LYS A 209 1.64 -7.19 14.61
C LYS A 209 1.16 -7.38 13.16
N PHE A 210 2.11 -7.48 12.25
CA PHE A 210 1.92 -7.87 10.86
C PHE A 210 1.79 -9.40 10.77
N ASN A 211 0.77 -9.88 10.05
CA ASN A 211 0.47 -11.30 9.84
C ASN A 211 0.60 -11.67 8.36
#